data_AF-A0A1A6GID1-F1
#
_entry.id   AF-A0A1A6GID1-F1
#
_cell.length_a   1.000
_cell.length_b   1.000
_cell.length_c   1.000
_cell.angle_alpha   90.00
_cell.angle_beta   90.00
_cell.angle_gamma   90.00
#
_symmetry.space_group_name_H-M   'P 1'
#
loop_
_entity.id
_entity.type
_entity.pdbx_description
1 polymer ?
#
loop_
_entity_poly.entity_id
_entity_poly.type
_entity_poly.pdbx_seq_one_letter_code
_entity_poly.pdbx_strand_id
1 'polypeptide(L)'
;PSESFTQSDTCVLLFFCSVDGGELFDRITDEKYHLTELDVVLFTKHICEGVHYLHQHYILHLDLKPENILCVNQMGHQIKIIDFGLARRYKPREKLKVNFGTPEFLAPEVVNYEFVSFPTDMWSVGVITYMLLSGLSPFLGETDAETMNFIVNCSWDFDADTFKGLSEEAKDFVSRLLVKEKSCRMSATQCLKHEWLNHLPAKASGANVRLRSQLLLQKYMAQSKWKFYQDVKDWWLFGFYFCMPLVCTAIFYTLLTCEMLNRRNGSLRIALSEHLK
;
A
#
# COMPACT_ATOMS: atom_id res chain seq x y z
N PRO A 1 11.90 8.73 -25.23
CA PRO A 1 10.54 8.36 -24.76
C PRO A 1 9.84 9.61 -24.22
N SER A 2 8.98 10.20 -25.05
CA SER A 2 8.32 11.48 -24.81
C SER A 2 7.08 11.29 -23.94
N GLU A 3 7.05 11.92 -22.76
CA GLU A 3 5.80 12.16 -22.04
C GLU A 3 4.94 13.12 -22.88
N SER A 4 3.70 12.73 -23.17
CA SER A 4 2.76 13.55 -23.95
C SER A 4 1.53 13.87 -23.11
N PHE A 5 1.09 15.12 -23.19
CA PHE A 5 -0.09 15.64 -22.48
C PHE A 5 -1.14 16.01 -23.52
N THR A 6 -2.37 15.53 -23.35
CA THR A 6 -3.52 16.01 -24.12
C THR A 6 -4.61 16.48 -23.17
N GLN A 7 -5.01 17.74 -23.34
CA GLN A 7 -6.09 18.37 -22.59
C GLN A 7 -7.30 18.52 -23.50
N SER A 8 -8.43 17.99 -23.04
CA SER A 8 -9.77 18.31 -23.55
C SER A 8 -10.50 19.13 -22.48
N ASP A 9 -11.61 19.78 -22.83
CA ASP A 9 -12.36 20.65 -21.91
C ASP A 9 -12.92 19.92 -20.67
N THR A 10 -12.91 18.59 -20.65
CA THR A 10 -13.47 17.75 -19.56
C THR A 10 -12.52 16.69 -19.01
N CYS A 11 -11.36 16.46 -19.63
CA CYS A 11 -10.43 15.42 -19.22
C CYS A 11 -8.97 15.77 -19.53
N VAL A 12 -8.10 15.44 -18.59
CA VAL A 12 -6.64 15.47 -18.73
C VAL A 12 -6.14 14.03 -18.83
N LEU A 13 -5.49 13.69 -19.95
CA LEU A 13 -4.88 12.38 -20.17
C LEU A 13 -3.38 12.46 -19.92
N LEU A 14 -2.89 11.62 -19.01
CA LEU A 14 -1.46 11.48 -18.69
C LEU A 14 -0.94 10.14 -19.23
N PHE A 15 0.01 10.20 -20.16
CA PHE A 15 0.65 9.02 -20.74
C PHE A 15 1.95 8.71 -20.00
N PHE A 16 1.99 7.55 -19.33
CA PHE A 16 3.17 7.05 -18.64
C PHE A 16 3.72 5.80 -19.33
N CYS A 17 5.00 5.47 -19.08
CA CYS A 17 5.54 4.19 -19.53
C CYS A 17 4.84 3.04 -18.79
N SER A 18 4.34 2.05 -19.55
CA SER A 18 3.85 0.79 -18.99
C SER A 18 4.94 0.13 -18.15
N VAL A 19 4.54 -0.47 -17.04
CA VAL A 19 5.42 -1.22 -16.14
C VAL A 19 4.86 -2.64 -16.04
N ASP A 20 5.63 -3.62 -16.51
CA ASP A 20 5.12 -5.00 -16.69
C ASP A 20 5.36 -5.89 -15.45
N GLY A 21 6.08 -5.39 -14.44
CA GLY A 21 6.43 -6.15 -13.23
C GLY A 21 5.36 -6.16 -12.15
N GLY A 22 4.29 -5.37 -12.27
CA GLY A 22 3.22 -5.28 -11.27
C GLY A 22 3.66 -4.65 -9.94
N GLU A 23 2.81 -4.75 -8.93
CA GLU A 23 3.08 -4.22 -7.58
C GLU A 23 4.19 -5.02 -6.88
N LEU A 24 5.08 -4.31 -6.17
CA LEU A 24 6.17 -4.94 -5.41
C LEU A 24 5.65 -5.97 -4.41
N PHE A 25 4.58 -5.63 -3.70
CA PHE A 25 4.03 -6.47 -2.65
C PHE A 25 3.36 -7.73 -3.21
N ASP A 26 2.71 -7.64 -4.37
CA ASP A 26 2.21 -8.83 -5.08
C ASP A 26 3.35 -9.75 -5.55
N ARG A 27 4.49 -9.18 -5.99
CA ARG A 27 5.65 -9.99 -6.40
C ARG A 27 6.27 -10.75 -5.24
N ILE A 28 6.53 -10.09 -4.11
CA ILE A 28 7.19 -10.73 -2.96
C ILE A 28 6.28 -11.74 -2.25
N THR A 29 4.96 -11.59 -2.40
CA THR A 29 3.97 -12.51 -1.84
C THR A 29 3.70 -13.72 -2.73
N ASP A 30 4.25 -13.82 -3.94
CA ASP A 30 4.17 -15.05 -4.74
C ASP A 30 4.90 -16.19 -4.02
N GLU A 31 4.27 -17.36 -3.87
CA GLU A 31 4.84 -18.54 -3.19
C GLU A 31 6.19 -18.99 -3.77
N LYS A 32 6.41 -18.74 -5.07
CA LYS A 32 7.64 -19.07 -5.80
C LYS A 32 8.79 -18.12 -5.46
N TYR A 33 8.48 -16.91 -4.99
CA TYR A 33 9.49 -15.93 -4.61
C TYR A 33 10.12 -16.32 -3.27
N HIS A 34 11.45 -16.29 -3.20
CA HIS A 34 12.19 -16.57 -1.97
C HIS A 34 12.70 -15.26 -1.39
N LEU A 35 11.85 -14.58 -0.61
CA LEU A 35 12.21 -13.28 -0.04
C LEU A 35 13.30 -13.43 1.03
N THR A 36 14.44 -12.76 0.82
CA THR A 36 15.55 -12.69 1.77
C THR A 36 15.72 -11.28 2.31
N GLU A 37 16.47 -11.11 3.41
CA GLU A 37 16.81 -9.77 3.90
C GLU A 37 17.60 -8.97 2.86
N LEU A 38 18.45 -9.62 2.06
CA LEU A 38 19.20 -8.98 0.98
C LEU A 38 18.26 -8.39 -0.09
N ASP A 39 17.19 -9.10 -0.45
CA ASP A 39 16.18 -8.55 -1.36
C ASP A 39 15.53 -7.29 -0.78
N VAL A 40 15.18 -7.33 0.52
CA VAL A 40 14.58 -6.18 1.22
C VAL A 40 15.54 -4.99 1.23
N VAL A 41 16.84 -5.21 1.44
CA VAL A 41 17.88 -4.18 1.32
C VAL A 41 17.88 -3.58 -0.09
N LEU A 42 17.84 -4.41 -1.14
CA LEU A 42 17.85 -3.94 -2.54
C LEU A 42 16.62 -3.10 -2.88
N PHE A 43 15.42 -3.56 -2.50
CA PHE A 43 14.19 -2.80 -2.72
C PHE A 43 14.19 -1.48 -1.94
N THR A 44 14.55 -1.53 -0.65
CA THR A 44 14.56 -0.35 0.21
C THR A 44 15.57 0.68 -0.28
N LYS A 45 16.74 0.23 -0.77
CA LYS A 45 17.72 1.10 -1.39
C LYS A 45 17.15 1.84 -2.60
N HIS A 46 16.50 1.14 -3.54
CA HIS A 46 15.89 1.80 -4.69
C HIS A 46 14.75 2.75 -4.31
N ILE A 47 13.95 2.42 -3.29
CA ILE A 47 12.92 3.33 -2.74
C ILE A 47 13.60 4.59 -2.20
N CYS A 48 14.66 4.45 -1.38
CA CYS A 48 15.42 5.58 -0.86
C CYS A 48 16.07 6.42 -1.97
N GLU A 49 16.57 5.81 -3.03
CA GLU A 49 17.12 6.53 -4.20
C GLU A 49 16.04 7.36 -4.92
N GLY A 50 14.85 6.77 -5.13
CA GLY A 50 13.71 7.47 -5.72
C GLY A 50 13.24 8.65 -4.86
N VAL A 51 13.08 8.44 -3.55
CA VAL A 51 12.68 9.49 -2.61
C VAL A 51 13.77 10.57 -2.50
N HIS A 52 15.05 10.18 -2.45
CA HIS A 52 16.17 11.11 -2.44
C HIS A 52 16.14 12.03 -3.67
N TYR A 53 15.91 11.47 -4.85
CA TYR A 53 15.77 12.24 -6.09
C TYR A 53 14.62 13.26 -6.01
N LEU A 54 13.45 12.86 -5.51
CA LEU A 54 12.32 13.78 -5.30
C LEU A 54 12.69 14.92 -4.34
N HIS A 55 13.31 14.57 -3.20
CA HIS A 55 13.70 15.54 -2.17
C HIS A 55 14.75 16.53 -2.67
N GLN A 56 15.71 16.08 -3.49
CA GLN A 56 16.68 16.97 -4.16
C GLN A 56 16.03 17.97 -5.10
N HIS A 57 14.88 17.62 -5.70
CA HIS A 57 14.08 18.50 -6.54
C HIS A 57 13.01 19.26 -5.76
N TYR A 58 13.09 19.25 -4.42
CA TYR A 58 12.13 19.88 -3.52
C TYR A 58 10.69 19.39 -3.74
N ILE A 59 10.50 18.11 -4.05
CA ILE A 59 9.19 17.48 -4.22
C ILE A 59 8.94 16.54 -3.04
N LEU A 60 7.77 16.65 -2.42
CA LEU A 60 7.25 15.69 -1.45
C LEU A 60 6.28 14.75 -2.17
N HIS A 61 6.34 13.45 -1.87
CA HIS A 61 5.41 12.47 -2.44
C HIS A 61 4.08 12.42 -1.67
N LEU A 62 4.15 12.33 -0.33
CA LEU A 62 3.05 12.35 0.64
C LEU A 62 2.06 11.18 0.59
N ASP A 63 2.11 10.32 -0.43
CA ASP A 63 1.30 9.09 -0.53
C ASP A 63 2.16 7.84 -0.79
N LEU A 64 3.28 7.68 -0.07
CA LEU A 64 4.09 6.47 -0.22
C LEU A 64 3.43 5.30 0.51
N LYS A 65 3.06 4.27 -0.24
CA LYS A 65 2.40 3.06 0.24
C LYS A 65 2.71 1.87 -0.69
N PRO A 66 2.50 0.62 -0.26
CA PRO A 66 2.73 -0.59 -1.05
C PRO A 66 2.19 -0.53 -2.49
N GLU A 67 0.98 -0.01 -2.66
CA GLU A 67 0.27 0.09 -3.94
C GLU A 67 0.97 1.05 -4.91
N ASN A 68 1.72 2.01 -4.38
CA ASN A 68 2.41 3.05 -5.14
C ASN A 68 3.86 2.68 -5.49
N ILE A 69 4.25 1.42 -5.33
CA ILE A 69 5.58 0.90 -5.68
C ILE A 69 5.47 -0.27 -6.65
N LEU A 70 5.85 -0.05 -7.91
CA LEU A 70 5.82 -1.06 -8.95
C LEU A 70 7.20 -1.63 -9.25
N CYS A 71 7.28 -2.92 -9.56
CA CYS A 71 8.49 -3.53 -10.12
C CYS A 71 8.57 -3.24 -11.62
N VAL A 72 9.75 -2.87 -12.11
CA VAL A 72 9.99 -2.65 -13.56
C VAL A 72 9.85 -3.95 -14.33
N ASN A 73 10.33 -5.05 -13.75
CA ASN A 73 10.25 -6.39 -14.31
C ASN A 73 10.01 -7.42 -13.21
N GLN A 74 9.62 -8.63 -13.59
CA GLN A 74 9.29 -9.69 -12.62
C GLN A 74 10.53 -10.37 -12.01
N MET A 75 11.72 -10.20 -12.59
CA MET A 75 12.94 -10.92 -12.18
C MET A 75 13.94 -10.06 -11.41
N GLY A 76 14.04 -8.77 -11.69
CA GLY A 76 14.98 -7.84 -11.05
C GLY A 76 14.40 -7.09 -9.87
N HIS A 77 15.24 -6.29 -9.23
CA HIS A 77 14.88 -5.50 -8.04
C HIS A 77 14.58 -4.03 -8.36
N GLN A 78 14.56 -3.65 -9.64
CA GLN A 78 14.26 -2.28 -10.06
C GLN A 78 12.79 -1.97 -9.78
N ILE A 79 12.54 -0.87 -9.08
CA ILE A 79 11.21 -0.39 -8.75
C ILE A 79 10.98 1.01 -9.32
N LYS A 80 9.72 1.39 -9.45
CA LYS A 80 9.26 2.73 -9.75
C LYS A 80 8.23 3.14 -8.71
N ILE A 81 8.42 4.33 -8.15
CA ILE A 81 7.40 5.01 -7.37
C ILE A 81 6.41 5.61 -8.36
N ILE A 82 5.12 5.37 -8.14
CA ILE A 82 4.02 5.85 -8.96
C ILE A 82 3.04 6.67 -8.11
N ASP A 83 2.05 7.25 -8.78
CA ASP A 83 0.97 8.05 -8.19
C ASP A 83 1.45 9.29 -7.43
N PHE A 84 1.72 10.33 -8.21
CA PHE A 84 2.07 11.66 -7.72
C PHE A 84 0.83 12.52 -7.42
N GLY A 85 -0.35 11.92 -7.22
CA GLY A 85 -1.60 12.66 -7.05
C GLY A 85 -1.62 13.61 -5.85
N LEU A 86 -0.90 13.27 -4.77
CA LEU A 86 -0.72 14.14 -3.60
C LEU A 86 0.61 14.91 -3.60
N ALA A 87 1.48 14.58 -4.55
CA ALA A 87 2.83 15.11 -4.60
C ALA A 87 2.83 16.61 -4.89
N ARG A 88 3.78 17.32 -4.27
CA ARG A 88 3.85 18.78 -4.38
C ARG A 88 5.25 19.29 -4.16
N ARG A 89 5.53 20.48 -4.68
CA ARG A 89 6.74 21.22 -4.31
C ARG A 89 6.68 21.59 -2.84
N TYR A 90 7.76 21.34 -2.12
CA TYR A 90 7.91 21.70 -0.73
C TYR A 90 7.75 23.21 -0.55
N LYS A 91 6.81 23.59 0.31
CA LYS A 91 6.62 24.96 0.78
C LYS A 91 6.59 24.94 2.30
N PRO A 92 7.45 25.75 2.97
CA PRO A 92 7.40 25.85 4.42
C PRO A 92 6.00 26.26 4.90
N ARG A 93 5.57 25.69 6.03
CA ARG A 93 4.26 25.95 6.68
C ARG A 93 3.03 25.49 5.88
N GLU A 94 3.21 24.57 4.95
CA GLU A 94 2.10 23.90 4.30
C GLU A 94 1.60 22.71 5.13
N LYS A 95 0.28 22.60 5.27
CA LYS A 95 -0.39 21.47 5.93
C LYS A 95 -1.01 20.57 4.87
N LEU A 96 -1.08 19.27 5.14
CA LEU A 96 -1.77 18.32 4.29
C LEU A 96 -3.13 17.97 4.91
N LYS A 97 -4.22 18.20 4.16
CA LYS A 97 -5.50 17.54 4.41
C LYS A 97 -5.55 16.30 3.52
N VAL A 98 -5.66 15.14 4.13
CA VAL A 98 -5.87 13.87 3.42
C VAL A 98 -7.17 13.25 3.91
N ASN A 99 -7.87 12.62 2.97
CA ASN A 99 -8.98 11.74 3.33
C ASN A 99 -8.35 10.45 3.85
N PHE A 100 -8.80 9.98 5.01
CA PHE A 100 -8.28 8.78 5.67
C PHE A 100 -8.73 7.53 4.90
N GLY A 101 -8.06 7.22 3.79
CA GLY A 101 -8.28 5.96 3.06
C GLY A 101 -7.52 4.79 3.68
N THR A 102 -6.27 5.03 4.11
CA THR A 102 -5.36 4.00 4.64
C THR A 102 -4.47 4.63 5.71
N PRO A 103 -4.97 4.79 6.95
CA PRO A 103 -4.34 5.62 7.97
C PRO A 103 -2.96 5.12 8.43
N GLU A 104 -2.65 3.83 8.28
CA GLU A 104 -1.42 3.21 8.80
C GLU A 104 -0.13 3.72 8.16
N PHE A 105 -0.19 4.33 6.98
CA PHE A 105 0.97 4.91 6.29
C PHE A 105 1.17 6.40 6.56
N LEU A 106 0.22 7.03 7.26
CA LEU A 106 0.27 8.46 7.57
C LEU A 106 1.27 8.73 8.69
N ALA A 107 2.06 9.78 8.53
CA ALA A 107 2.99 10.22 9.56
C ALA A 107 2.24 10.92 10.73
N PRO A 108 2.78 10.91 11.96
CA PRO A 108 2.14 11.53 13.13
C PRO A 108 1.77 13.00 12.92
N GLU A 109 2.62 13.75 12.22
CA GLU A 109 2.36 15.15 11.88
C GLU A 109 1.18 15.35 10.93
N VAL A 110 0.88 14.38 10.08
CA VAL A 110 -0.26 14.46 9.15
C VAL A 110 -1.54 14.20 9.93
N VAL A 111 -1.54 13.18 10.80
CA VAL A 111 -2.66 12.86 11.69
C VAL A 111 -2.97 14.03 12.64
N ASN A 112 -1.93 14.66 13.20
CA ASN A 112 -2.06 15.83 14.08
C ASN A 112 -2.32 17.16 13.34
N TYR A 113 -2.49 17.13 12.01
CA TYR A 113 -2.75 18.31 11.20
C TYR A 113 -1.68 19.41 11.32
N GLU A 114 -0.42 18.99 11.39
CA GLU A 114 0.77 19.82 11.42
C GLU A 114 1.37 20.04 10.01
N PHE A 115 2.48 20.76 9.95
CA PHE A 115 3.21 21.01 8.71
C PHE A 115 3.97 19.78 8.24
N VAL A 116 3.82 19.49 6.94
CA VAL A 116 4.53 18.41 6.24
C VAL A 116 5.89 18.89 5.75
N SER A 117 6.84 17.96 5.66
CA SER A 117 8.21 18.23 5.20
C SER A 117 8.86 16.95 4.68
N PHE A 118 10.12 17.00 4.25
CA PHE A 118 10.84 15.82 3.74
C PHE A 118 10.81 14.59 4.68
N PRO A 119 10.95 14.74 6.02
CA PRO A 119 10.80 13.62 6.96
C PRO A 119 9.42 12.94 6.98
N THR A 120 8.39 13.58 6.42
CA THR A 120 7.05 12.99 6.29
C THR A 120 7.07 11.79 5.34
N ASP A 121 7.72 11.92 4.18
CA ASP A 121 7.90 10.78 3.27
C ASP A 121 8.77 9.68 3.89
N MET A 122 9.76 10.06 4.70
CA MET A 122 10.67 9.12 5.34
C MET A 122 9.98 8.23 6.39
N TRP A 123 8.90 8.72 7.03
CA TRP A 123 8.05 7.89 7.87
C TRP A 123 7.46 6.72 7.09
N SER A 124 6.85 7.01 5.93
CA SER A 124 6.26 5.99 5.07
C SER A 124 7.30 4.98 4.56
N VAL A 125 8.53 5.44 4.25
CA VAL A 125 9.65 4.53 3.95
C VAL A 125 9.93 3.57 5.11
N GLY A 126 9.90 4.07 6.35
CA GLY A 126 10.04 3.25 7.56
C GLY A 126 8.94 2.20 7.70
N VAL A 127 7.67 2.60 7.48
CA VAL A 127 6.52 1.69 7.54
C VAL A 127 6.64 0.59 6.48
N ILE A 128 6.93 0.96 5.24
CA ILE A 128 7.13 0.00 4.13
C ILE A 128 8.28 -0.96 4.44
N THR A 129 9.40 -0.46 4.96
CA THR A 129 10.56 -1.30 5.31
C THR A 129 10.23 -2.28 6.44
N TYR A 130 9.53 -1.83 7.47
CA TYR A 130 9.05 -2.68 8.56
C TYR A 130 8.15 -3.81 8.02
N MET A 131 7.24 -3.48 7.10
CA MET A 131 6.37 -4.47 6.46
C MET A 131 7.17 -5.47 5.61
N LEU A 132 8.14 -5.03 4.81
CA LEU A 132 8.97 -5.94 4.01
C LEU A 132 9.74 -6.94 4.90
N LEU A 133 10.25 -6.49 6.05
CA LEU A 133 11.03 -7.30 6.98
C LEU A 133 10.19 -8.27 7.81
N SER A 134 9.01 -7.85 8.26
CA SER A 134 8.20 -8.59 9.25
C SER A 134 6.90 -9.16 8.71
N GLY A 135 6.37 -8.55 7.65
CA GLY A 135 5.05 -8.78 7.08
C GLY A 135 3.88 -8.30 7.91
N LEU A 136 4.15 -7.47 8.91
CA LEU A 136 3.18 -6.83 9.77
C LEU A 136 3.16 -5.33 9.48
N SER A 137 2.01 -4.68 9.65
CA SER A 137 1.94 -3.22 9.68
C SER A 137 2.24 -2.73 11.10
N PRO A 138 3.18 -1.79 11.31
CA PRO A 138 3.65 -1.40 12.64
C PRO A 138 2.60 -0.68 13.48
N PHE A 139 1.60 -0.07 12.85
CA PHE A 139 0.60 0.76 13.54
C PHE A 139 -0.84 0.31 13.30
N LEU A 140 -1.06 -0.79 12.57
CA LEU A 140 -2.42 -1.25 12.26
C LEU A 140 -3.10 -1.81 13.52
N GLY A 141 -4.14 -1.11 13.99
CA GLY A 141 -5.06 -1.57 15.02
C GLY A 141 -6.32 -2.22 14.43
N GLU A 142 -7.25 -2.62 15.30
CA GLU A 142 -8.55 -3.16 14.90
C GLU A 142 -9.46 -2.07 14.32
N THR A 143 -9.26 -0.83 14.75
CA THR A 143 -10.03 0.35 14.30
C THR A 143 -9.11 1.46 13.78
N ASP A 144 -9.65 2.34 12.95
CA ASP A 144 -8.90 3.52 12.48
C ASP A 144 -8.50 4.43 13.65
N ALA A 145 -9.35 4.55 14.67
CA ALA A 145 -9.05 5.32 15.88
C ALA A 145 -7.87 4.75 16.66
N GLU A 146 -7.82 3.43 16.80
CA GLU A 146 -6.70 2.73 17.44
C GLU A 146 -5.41 2.86 16.61
N THR A 147 -5.51 2.69 15.29
CA THR A 147 -4.40 2.88 14.35
C THR A 147 -3.81 4.28 14.46
N MET A 148 -4.66 5.31 14.44
CA MET A 148 -4.23 6.70 14.64
C MET A 148 -3.60 6.92 16.02
N ASN A 149 -4.11 6.27 17.06
CA ASN A 149 -3.55 6.37 18.40
C ASN A 149 -2.14 5.75 18.47
N PHE A 150 -1.90 4.60 17.83
CA PHE A 150 -0.56 4.03 17.73
C PHE A 150 0.40 4.92 16.97
N ILE A 151 -0.04 5.54 15.86
CA ILE A 151 0.77 6.49 15.09
C ILE A 151 1.14 7.72 15.94
N VAL A 152 0.15 8.38 16.56
CA VAL A 152 0.37 9.62 17.34
C VAL A 152 1.26 9.38 18.54
N ASN A 153 1.15 8.22 19.18
CA ASN A 153 2.02 7.82 20.29
C ASN A 153 3.34 7.20 19.84
N CYS A 154 3.52 6.95 18.54
CA CYS A 154 4.66 6.22 17.99
C CYS A 154 4.87 4.88 18.72
N SER A 155 3.78 4.15 18.94
CA SER A 155 3.72 2.88 19.65
C SER A 155 3.88 1.74 18.65
N TRP A 156 5.07 1.18 18.58
CA TRP A 156 5.43 0.03 17.76
C TRP A 156 6.64 -0.67 18.40
N ASP A 157 6.89 -1.94 18.09
CA ASP A 157 7.97 -2.73 18.66
C ASP A 157 8.54 -3.75 17.67
N PHE A 158 9.52 -4.55 18.13
CA PHE A 158 10.11 -5.66 17.39
C PHE A 158 9.85 -7.02 18.07
N ASP A 159 8.79 -7.12 18.88
CA ASP A 159 8.57 -8.28 19.77
C ASP A 159 8.00 -9.49 19.02
N ALA A 160 7.50 -9.29 17.80
CA ALA A 160 6.98 -10.37 16.98
C ALA A 160 8.05 -11.41 16.62
N ASP A 161 7.66 -12.69 16.60
CA ASP A 161 8.52 -13.82 16.23
C ASP A 161 9.14 -13.71 14.82
N THR A 162 8.62 -12.81 13.98
CA THR A 162 9.14 -12.53 12.65
C THR A 162 10.46 -11.76 12.68
N PHE A 163 10.78 -11.06 13.77
CA PHE A 163 12.06 -10.37 13.96
C PHE A 163 13.18 -11.29 14.45
N LYS A 164 12.87 -12.54 14.82
CA LYS A 164 13.88 -13.53 15.21
C LYS A 164 14.75 -13.89 14.01
N GLY A 165 16.02 -13.50 14.07
CA GLY A 165 17.02 -13.78 13.03
C GLY A 165 17.21 -12.65 12.02
N LEU A 166 16.53 -11.51 12.16
CA LEU A 166 16.86 -10.29 11.42
C LEU A 166 18.11 -9.63 11.98
N SER A 167 18.88 -8.98 11.11
CA SER A 167 20.08 -8.23 11.50
C SER A 167 19.74 -7.07 12.44
N GLU A 168 20.65 -6.73 13.35
CA GLU A 168 20.48 -5.57 14.24
C GLU A 168 20.56 -4.27 13.44
N GLU A 169 21.29 -4.27 12.33
CA GLU A 169 21.35 -3.17 11.37
C GLU A 169 19.99 -2.90 10.72
N ALA A 170 19.19 -3.93 10.44
CA ALA A 170 17.82 -3.76 9.92
C ALA A 170 16.92 -3.07 10.95
N LYS A 171 17.00 -3.51 12.21
CA LYS A 171 16.23 -2.94 13.31
C LYS A 171 16.64 -1.48 13.58
N ASP A 172 17.95 -1.19 13.55
CA ASP A 172 18.49 0.17 13.69
C ASP A 172 18.04 1.08 12.53
N PHE A 173 18.02 0.57 11.30
CA PHE A 173 17.54 1.34 10.15
C PHE A 173 16.07 1.77 10.31
N VAL A 174 15.20 0.83 10.71
CA VAL A 174 13.78 1.09 10.90
C VAL A 174 13.53 2.00 12.11
N SER A 175 14.23 1.78 13.23
CA SER A 175 14.06 2.59 14.45
C SER A 175 14.42 4.06 14.26
N ARG A 176 15.38 4.36 13.36
CA ARG A 176 15.78 5.72 13.00
C ARG A 176 14.85 6.40 11.98
N LEU A 177 13.91 5.66 11.38
CA LEU A 177 12.88 6.20 10.50
C LEU A 177 11.54 6.38 11.22
N LEU A 178 11.14 5.40 12.03
CA LEU A 178 9.89 5.41 12.80
C LEU A 178 10.05 6.16 14.12
N VAL A 179 10.41 7.44 14.01
CA VAL A 179 10.60 8.35 15.15
C VAL A 179 9.50 9.42 15.13
N LYS A 180 8.84 9.66 16.27
CA LYS A 180 7.79 10.68 16.38
C LYS A 180 8.27 12.06 15.93
N GLU A 181 9.40 12.50 16.45
CA GLU A 181 9.98 13.81 16.19
C GLU A 181 10.59 13.90 14.77
N LYS A 182 10.03 14.77 13.92
CA LYS A 182 10.45 14.95 12.51
C LYS A 182 11.93 15.25 12.38
N SER A 183 12.47 16.07 13.29
CA SER A 183 13.87 16.52 13.24
C SER A 183 14.87 15.40 13.57
N CYS A 184 14.43 14.33 14.22
CA CYS A 184 15.25 13.17 14.59
C CYS A 184 15.21 12.05 13.54
N ARG A 185 14.27 12.08 12.58
CA ARG A 185 14.19 11.06 11.53
C ARG A 185 15.33 11.20 10.53
N MET A 186 15.85 10.05 10.08
CA MET A 186 16.81 10.04 8.98
C MET A 186 16.19 10.59 7.69
N SER A 187 16.94 11.46 7.03
CA SER A 187 16.69 11.86 5.64
C SER A 187 17.04 10.75 4.66
N ALA A 188 16.50 10.79 3.44
CA ALA A 188 16.85 9.85 2.38
C ALA A 188 18.37 9.77 2.14
N THR A 189 19.08 10.90 2.21
CA THR A 189 20.54 10.98 2.10
C THR A 189 21.25 10.20 3.21
N GLN A 190 20.73 10.25 4.44
CA GLN A 190 21.27 9.50 5.58
C GLN A 190 20.95 8.01 5.45
N CYS A 191 19.74 7.65 5.01
CA CYS A 191 19.37 6.26 4.72
C CYS A 191 20.33 5.61 3.72
N LEU A 192 20.61 6.28 2.60
CA LEU A 192 21.52 5.77 1.57
C LEU A 192 22.97 5.58 2.07
N LYS A 193 23.35 6.20 3.18
CA LYS A 193 24.65 6.04 3.84
C LYS A 193 24.62 5.05 5.01
N HIS A 194 23.45 4.55 5.38
CA HIS A 194 23.29 3.65 6.52
C HIS A 194 23.97 2.31 6.25
N GLU A 195 24.57 1.70 7.27
CA GLU A 195 25.30 0.44 7.14
C GLU A 195 24.39 -0.70 6.65
N TRP A 196 23.10 -0.67 7.02
CA TRP A 196 22.12 -1.65 6.55
C TRP A 196 21.89 -1.62 5.02
N LEU A 197 21.93 -0.46 4.37
CA LEU A 197 21.79 -0.36 2.90
C LEU A 197 23.12 -0.51 2.16
N ASN A 198 24.23 -0.47 2.88
CA ASN A 198 25.58 -0.58 2.33
C ASN A 198 26.21 -1.95 2.69
N HIS A 199 27.39 -2.23 2.14
CA HIS A 199 28.13 -3.49 2.36
C HIS A 199 27.43 -4.77 1.84
N LEU A 200 26.77 -4.67 0.68
CA LEU A 200 26.10 -5.80 0.00
C LEU A 200 26.96 -7.08 -0.17
N PRO A 201 28.27 -6.99 -0.52
CA PRO A 201 29.09 -8.19 -0.72
C PRO A 201 29.30 -8.99 0.57
N ALA A 202 29.41 -8.32 1.72
CA ALA A 202 29.54 -8.99 3.02
C ALA A 202 28.23 -9.71 3.41
N LYS A 203 27.08 -9.12 3.06
CA LYS A 203 25.74 -9.64 3.36
C LYS A 203 25.33 -10.81 2.47
N ALA A 204 25.77 -10.82 1.21
CA ALA A 204 25.49 -11.92 0.28
C ALA A 204 26.01 -13.28 0.77
N SER A 205 27.07 -13.28 1.59
CA SER A 205 27.69 -14.50 2.15
C SER A 205 26.81 -15.24 3.17
N GLY A 206 25.80 -14.58 3.75
CA GLY A 206 24.86 -15.15 4.74
C GLY A 206 23.38 -15.08 4.34
N ALA A 207 23.07 -14.63 3.11
CA ALA A 207 21.73 -14.18 2.72
C ALA A 207 20.69 -15.28 2.39
N ASN A 208 20.97 -16.56 2.65
CA ASN A 208 20.09 -17.66 2.22
C ASN A 208 18.91 -17.97 3.17
N VAL A 209 18.65 -17.11 4.16
CA VAL A 209 17.54 -17.31 5.09
C VAL A 209 16.27 -16.66 4.51
N ARG A 210 15.28 -17.49 4.19
CA ARG A 210 13.95 -17.03 3.78
C ARG A 210 13.29 -16.29 4.94
N LEU A 211 12.83 -15.07 4.69
CA LEU A 211 12.09 -14.29 5.67
C LEU A 211 10.70 -14.89 5.91
N ARG A 212 10.29 -14.91 7.18
CA ARG A 212 8.95 -15.33 7.58
C ARG A 212 7.87 -14.30 7.21
N SER A 213 8.28 -13.08 6.86
CA SER A 213 7.40 -11.97 6.49
C SER A 213 6.46 -12.30 5.33
N GLN A 214 6.91 -13.12 4.38
CA GLN A 214 6.16 -13.43 3.17
C GLN A 214 4.74 -13.97 3.44
N LEU A 215 4.59 -14.88 4.39
CA LEU A 215 3.28 -15.46 4.75
C LEU A 215 2.35 -14.43 5.41
N LEU A 216 2.91 -13.51 6.20
CA LEU A 216 2.14 -12.46 6.88
C LEU A 216 1.78 -11.34 5.90
N LEU A 217 2.68 -10.99 4.98
CA LEU A 217 2.41 -10.09 3.86
C LEU A 217 1.28 -10.61 2.99
N GLN A 218 1.29 -11.91 2.63
CA GLN A 218 0.19 -12.52 1.88
C GLN A 218 -1.15 -12.33 2.59
N LYS A 219 -1.21 -12.58 3.91
CA LYS A 219 -2.42 -12.38 4.71
C LYS A 219 -2.85 -10.91 4.74
N TYR A 220 -1.92 -9.99 4.96
CA TYR A 220 -2.19 -8.55 4.95
C TYR A 220 -2.75 -8.11 3.59
N MET A 221 -2.09 -8.45 2.49
CA MET A 221 -2.53 -8.09 1.14
C MET A 221 -3.93 -8.65 0.82
N ALA A 222 -4.21 -9.90 1.22
CA ALA A 222 -5.52 -10.49 1.04
C ALA A 222 -6.61 -9.75 1.83
N GLN A 223 -6.32 -9.32 3.06
CA GLN A 223 -7.23 -8.53 3.88
C GLN A 223 -7.48 -7.14 3.30
N SER A 224 -6.44 -6.45 2.83
CA SER A 224 -6.56 -5.13 2.19
C SER A 224 -7.40 -5.20 0.91
N LYS A 225 -7.16 -6.19 0.06
CA LYS A 225 -7.99 -6.42 -1.15
C LYS A 225 -9.44 -6.78 -0.81
N TRP A 226 -9.67 -7.53 0.28
CA TRP A 226 -11.01 -7.87 0.74
C TRP A 226 -11.79 -6.64 1.26
N LYS A 227 -11.15 -5.77 2.05
CA LYS A 227 -11.74 -4.50 2.50
C LYS A 227 -12.15 -3.64 1.31
N PHE A 228 -11.26 -3.48 0.33
CA PHE A 228 -11.57 -2.76 -0.91
C PHE A 228 -12.78 -3.36 -1.64
N TYR A 229 -12.86 -4.70 -1.75
CA TYR A 229 -14.02 -5.36 -2.36
C TYR A 229 -15.32 -5.13 -1.57
N GLN A 230 -15.27 -5.13 -0.24
CA GLN A 230 -16.42 -4.80 0.60
C GLN A 230 -16.87 -3.37 0.37
N ASP A 231 -15.95 -2.41 0.36
CA ASP A 231 -16.27 -1.00 0.10
C ASP A 231 -16.92 -0.85 -1.29
N VAL A 232 -16.31 -1.39 -2.34
CA VAL A 232 -16.87 -1.34 -3.71
C VAL A 232 -18.25 -2.00 -3.76
N LYS A 233 -18.44 -3.13 -3.06
CA LYS A 233 -19.73 -3.81 -2.98
C LYS A 233 -20.77 -2.96 -2.24
N ASP A 234 -20.40 -2.29 -1.16
CA ASP A 234 -21.29 -1.44 -0.39
C ASP A 234 -21.67 -0.17 -1.16
N TRP A 235 -20.72 0.43 -1.89
CA TRP A 235 -20.99 1.51 -2.84
C TRP A 235 -21.84 1.05 -4.02
N TRP A 236 -21.61 -0.16 -4.53
CA TRP A 236 -22.43 -0.74 -5.58
C TRP A 236 -23.84 -1.06 -5.10
N LEU A 237 -24.00 -1.62 -3.90
CA LEU A 237 -25.30 -1.84 -3.26
C LEU A 237 -25.98 -0.50 -2.99
N PHE A 238 -25.27 0.50 -2.49
CA PHE A 238 -25.82 1.84 -2.28
C PHE A 238 -26.30 2.45 -3.60
N GLY A 239 -25.48 2.41 -4.65
CA GLY A 239 -25.85 2.85 -6.00
C GLY A 239 -26.99 2.03 -6.60
N PHE A 240 -27.02 0.72 -6.39
CA PHE A 240 -28.08 -0.16 -6.87
C PHE A 240 -29.41 0.11 -6.14
N TYR A 241 -29.40 0.27 -4.82
CA TYR A 241 -30.60 0.52 -4.02
C TYR A 241 -31.13 1.96 -4.14
N PHE A 242 -30.26 2.95 -4.36
CA PHE A 242 -30.66 4.37 -4.45
C PHE A 242 -30.76 4.92 -5.87
N CYS A 243 -30.10 4.32 -6.87
CA CYS A 243 -30.12 4.79 -8.26
C CYS A 243 -30.80 3.83 -9.26
N MET A 244 -31.17 2.59 -8.89
CA MET A 244 -32.06 1.79 -9.76
C MET A 244 -33.54 2.07 -9.42
N PRO A 245 -34.40 2.25 -10.44
CA PRO A 245 -35.85 2.27 -10.22
C PRO A 245 -36.30 0.96 -9.55
N LEU A 246 -37.24 1.03 -8.61
CA LEU A 246 -37.80 -0.11 -7.85
C LEU A 246 -38.21 -1.32 -8.74
N VAL A 247 -38.50 -1.06 -10.02
CA VAL A 247 -38.85 -2.07 -11.02
C VAL A 247 -37.66 -2.97 -11.38
N CYS A 248 -36.45 -2.42 -11.48
CA CYS A 248 -35.24 -3.18 -11.82
C CYS A 248 -34.79 -4.08 -10.65
N THR A 249 -34.94 -3.60 -9.42
CA THR A 249 -34.68 -4.36 -8.19
C THR A 249 -35.62 -5.55 -8.06
N ALA A 250 -36.92 -5.38 -8.37
CA ALA A 250 -37.89 -6.48 -8.35
C ALA A 250 -37.57 -7.55 -9.40
N ILE A 251 -37.29 -7.16 -10.65
CA ILE A 251 -36.96 -8.10 -11.74
C ILE A 251 -35.70 -8.90 -11.41
N PHE A 252 -34.66 -8.25 -10.87
CA PHE A 252 -33.42 -8.95 -10.51
C PHE A 252 -33.63 -9.95 -9.36
N TYR A 253 -34.40 -9.59 -8.32
CA TYR A 253 -34.73 -10.53 -7.24
C TYR A 253 -35.60 -11.70 -7.71
N THR A 254 -36.53 -11.49 -8.64
CA THR A 254 -37.30 -12.57 -9.26
C THR A 254 -36.42 -13.49 -10.08
N LEU A 255 -35.46 -12.96 -10.84
CA LEU A 255 -34.53 -13.77 -11.64
C LEU A 255 -33.55 -14.56 -10.75
N LEU A 256 -33.00 -13.93 -9.72
CA LEU A 256 -32.08 -14.58 -8.77
C LEU A 256 -32.79 -15.69 -7.97
N THR A 257 -34.04 -15.43 -7.54
CA THR A 257 -34.86 -16.46 -6.86
C THR A 257 -35.29 -17.58 -7.80
N CYS A 258 -35.65 -17.28 -9.05
CA CYS A 258 -35.91 -18.29 -10.08
C CYS A 258 -34.68 -19.16 -10.34
N GLU A 259 -33.48 -18.60 -10.45
CA GLU A 259 -32.25 -19.36 -10.72
C GLU A 259 -31.82 -20.22 -9.52
N MET A 260 -31.98 -19.71 -8.29
CA MET A 260 -31.79 -20.48 -7.06
C MET A 260 -32.81 -21.62 -6.89
N LEU A 261 -34.07 -21.40 -7.30
CA LEU A 261 -35.13 -22.42 -7.28
C LEU A 261 -34.96 -23.46 -8.40
N ASN A 262 -34.47 -23.05 -9.58
CA ASN A 262 -34.22 -23.93 -10.72
C ASN A 262 -33.06 -24.92 -10.47
N ARG A 263 -32.13 -24.59 -9.56
CA ARG A 263 -31.12 -25.54 -9.07
C ARG A 263 -31.68 -26.60 -8.11
N ARG A 264 -32.92 -26.47 -7.64
CA ARG A 264 -33.49 -27.37 -6.62
C ARG A 264 -34.61 -28.30 -7.07
N ASN A 265 -35.31 -28.09 -8.19
CA ASN A 265 -36.24 -29.10 -8.72
C ASN A 265 -36.66 -28.80 -10.17
N GLY A 266 -36.46 -29.77 -11.07
CA GLY A 266 -36.81 -29.72 -12.49
C GLY A 266 -38.31 -29.83 -12.80
N SER A 267 -39.16 -29.00 -12.18
CA SER A 267 -40.59 -28.94 -12.52
C SER A 267 -41.21 -27.61 -12.13
N LEU A 268 -41.03 -26.58 -12.98
CA LEU A 268 -41.59 -25.24 -12.75
C LEU A 268 -42.19 -24.64 -14.03
N ARG A 269 -42.86 -25.48 -14.84
CA ARG A 269 -43.69 -25.02 -15.97
C ARG A 269 -45.03 -24.39 -15.53
N ILE A 270 -45.33 -24.32 -14.23
CA ILE A 270 -46.66 -23.92 -13.72
C ILE A 270 -46.69 -22.45 -13.25
N ALA A 271 -45.58 -21.87 -12.76
CA ALA A 271 -45.59 -20.53 -12.16
C ALA A 271 -45.64 -19.36 -13.17
N LEU A 272 -45.30 -19.58 -14.45
CA LEU A 272 -45.35 -18.54 -15.49
C LEU A 272 -46.75 -18.32 -16.10
N SER A 273 -47.71 -19.21 -15.83
CA SER A 273 -49.05 -19.15 -16.44
C SER A 273 -50.06 -18.27 -15.68
N GLU A 274 -49.79 -17.90 -14.43
CA GLU A 274 -50.74 -17.14 -13.60
C GLU A 274 -50.39 -15.64 -13.46
N HIS A 275 -49.27 -15.18 -14.02
CA HIS A 275 -48.86 -13.76 -13.96
C HIS A 275 -48.91 -13.02 -15.31
N LEU A 276 -49.37 -13.69 -16.38
CA LEU A 276 -49.59 -13.11 -17.72
C LEU A 276 -51.07 -13.08 -18.14
N LYS A 277 -51.99 -13.09 -17.16
CA LYS A 277 -53.36 -12.60 -17.29
C LYS A 277 -53.59 -11.51 -16.25
#